data_AF-A0ABD5UF33-F1
#
_entry.id   AF-A0ABD5UF33-F1
#
_cell.length_a   1.000
_cell.length_b   1.000
_cell.length_c   1.000
_cell.angle_alpha   90.00
_cell.angle_beta   90.00
_cell.angle_gamma   90.00
#
_symmetry.space_group_name_H-M   'P 1'
#
loop_
_entity.id
_entity.type
_entity.pdbx_description
1 polymer ?
#
loop_
_entity_poly.entity_id
_entity_poly.type
_entity_poly.pdbx_seq_one_letter_code
_entity_poly.pdbx_strand_id
1 'polypeptide(L)'
;MTTEAVEEVEPTGEYERGGVGRARYKRAETVVTAIVADAQRRKRREVATALDELEAHGGLGDGQRDAVERMADAIVGRVLAAPLATVRGTADRTTARTARRLFVPGGTTERRARGRVEPPGGGR
;
A
#
# COMPACT_ATOMS: atom_id res chain seq x y z
N MET A 1 -55.45 -15.80 30.16
CA MET A 1 -54.70 -15.40 28.95
C MET A 1 -54.35 -13.93 29.11
N THR A 2 -53.11 -13.64 29.50
CA THR A 2 -52.58 -12.27 29.56
C THR A 2 -51.36 -12.23 28.65
N THR A 3 -51.51 -11.57 27.51
CA THR A 3 -50.43 -11.22 26.59
C THR A 3 -49.66 -10.05 27.21
N GLU A 4 -48.49 -10.32 27.79
CA GLU A 4 -47.55 -9.26 28.16
C GLU A 4 -46.80 -8.78 26.92
N ALA A 5 -46.58 -7.47 26.91
CA ALA A 5 -46.07 -6.66 25.83
C ALA A 5 -44.67 -7.09 25.37
N VAL A 6 -44.48 -7.15 24.06
CA VAL A 6 -43.16 -7.24 23.45
C VAL A 6 -42.53 -5.85 23.55
N GLU A 7 -41.51 -5.71 24.38
CA GLU A 7 -40.69 -4.50 24.47
C GLU A 7 -39.89 -4.35 23.16
N GLU A 8 -40.23 -3.34 22.36
CA GLU A 8 -39.44 -2.97 21.17
C GLU A 8 -38.08 -2.45 21.61
N VAL A 9 -37.07 -3.32 21.51
CA VAL A 9 -35.68 -2.95 21.73
C VAL A 9 -35.21 -2.10 20.55
N GLU A 10 -35.18 -0.78 20.75
CA GLU A 10 -34.50 0.17 19.88
C GLU A 10 -33.04 -0.28 19.65
N PRO A 11 -32.61 -0.52 18.40
CA PRO A 11 -31.26 -1.00 18.13
C PRO A 11 -30.25 0.09 18.49
N THR A 12 -29.54 -0.12 19.59
CA THR A 12 -28.44 0.75 20.03
C THR A 12 -27.34 0.76 18.95
N GLY A 13 -26.89 1.96 18.55
CA GLY A 13 -25.96 2.21 17.42
C GLY A 13 -24.54 1.63 17.56
N GLU A 14 -24.34 0.61 18.38
CA GLU A 14 -23.08 -0.10 18.60
C GLU A 14 -22.78 -1.11 17.49
N TYR A 15 -23.81 -1.75 16.92
CA TYR A 15 -23.69 -2.67 15.78
C TYR A 15 -23.16 -1.98 14.51
N GLU A 16 -23.53 -0.71 14.30
CA GLU A 16 -23.06 0.08 13.15
C GLU A 16 -21.58 0.46 13.27
N ARG A 17 -21.08 0.74 14.48
CA ARG A 17 -19.65 1.05 14.70
C ARG A 17 -18.75 -0.15 14.42
N GLY A 18 -19.19 -1.36 14.79
CA GLY A 18 -18.47 -2.60 14.49
C GLY A 18 -18.36 -2.87 12.98
N GLY A 19 -19.43 -2.64 12.23
CA GLY A 19 -19.46 -2.78 10.78
C GLY A 19 -18.50 -1.83 10.06
N VAL A 20 -18.45 -0.56 10.49
CA VAL A 20 -17.56 0.46 9.92
C VAL A 20 -16.09 0.13 10.20
N GLY A 21 -15.74 -0.32 11.41
CA GLY A 21 -14.39 -0.76 11.77
C GLY A 21 -13.92 -1.94 10.92
N ARG A 22 -14.75 -2.98 10.78
CA ARG A 22 -14.44 -4.17 9.96
C ARG A 22 -14.27 -3.82 8.48
N ALA A 23 -15.09 -2.92 7.96
CA ALA A 23 -14.99 -2.48 6.57
C ALA A 23 -13.72 -1.64 6.30
N ARG A 24 -13.28 -0.81 7.26
CA ARG A 24 -12.01 -0.08 7.18
C ARG A 24 -10.82 -1.03 7.24
N TYR A 25 -10.81 -1.97 8.18
CA TYR A 25 -9.77 -2.98 8.31
C TYR A 25 -9.57 -3.79 7.02
N LYS A 26 -10.65 -4.34 6.45
CA LYS A 26 -10.59 -5.09 5.18
C LYS A 26 -9.98 -4.27 4.03
N ARG A 27 -10.32 -2.98 3.96
CA ARG A 27 -9.74 -2.06 2.96
C ARG A 27 -8.25 -1.85 3.20
N ALA A 28 -7.85 -1.60 4.44
CA ALA A 28 -6.44 -1.44 4.80
C ALA A 28 -5.62 -2.66 4.40
N GLU A 29 -6.06 -3.86 4.79
CA GLU A 29 -5.33 -5.10 4.49
C GLU A 29 -5.24 -5.38 2.99
N THR A 30 -6.29 -5.08 2.22
CA THR A 30 -6.24 -5.19 0.75
C THR A 30 -5.12 -4.31 0.16
N VAL A 31 -4.98 -3.07 0.66
CA VAL A 31 -3.92 -2.16 0.21
C VAL A 31 -2.55 -2.63 0.67
N VAL A 32 -2.43 -3.06 1.93
CA VAL A 32 -1.18 -3.62 2.48
C VAL A 32 -0.70 -4.81 1.65
N THR A 33 -1.58 -5.77 1.35
CA THR A 33 -1.25 -6.93 0.52
C THR A 33 -0.75 -6.50 -0.86
N ALA A 34 -1.42 -5.53 -1.50
CA ALA A 34 -1.00 -5.05 -2.81
C ALA A 34 0.38 -4.37 -2.78
N ILE A 35 0.66 -3.57 -1.75
CA ILE A 35 1.95 -2.89 -1.55
C ILE A 35 3.07 -3.91 -1.33
N VAL A 36 2.88 -4.85 -0.40
CA VAL A 36 3.88 -5.88 -0.10
C VAL A 36 4.14 -6.75 -1.33
N ALA A 37 3.10 -7.16 -2.05
CA ALA A 37 3.24 -7.94 -3.27
C ALA A 37 4.04 -7.21 -4.35
N ASP A 38 3.81 -5.91 -4.54
CA ASP A 38 4.61 -5.11 -5.48
C ASP A 38 6.07 -4.97 -5.05
N ALA A 39 6.30 -4.63 -3.78
CA ALA A 39 7.64 -4.50 -3.24
C ALA A 39 8.45 -5.79 -3.39
N GLN A 40 7.82 -6.95 -3.15
CA GLN A 40 8.48 -8.25 -3.32
C GLN A 40 8.78 -8.58 -4.79
N ARG A 41 7.91 -8.20 -5.72
CA ARG A 41 8.23 -8.34 -7.15
C ARG A 41 9.43 -7.49 -7.55
N ARG A 42 9.48 -6.23 -7.10
CA ARG A 42 10.61 -5.34 -7.37
C ARG A 42 11.90 -5.87 -6.74
N LYS A 43 11.85 -6.26 -5.45
CA LYS A 43 12.98 -6.88 -4.74
C LYS A 43 13.58 -8.02 -5.56
N ARG A 44 12.74 -8.98 -5.97
CA ARG A 44 13.20 -10.14 -6.76
C ARG A 44 13.86 -9.75 -8.08
N ARG A 45 13.29 -8.77 -8.80
CA ARG A 45 13.88 -8.28 -10.05
C ARG A 45 15.25 -7.64 -9.81
N GLU A 46 15.35 -6.71 -8.86
CA GLU A 46 16.60 -5.99 -8.61
C GLU A 46 17.68 -6.90 -8.02
N VAL A 47 17.32 -7.82 -7.12
CA VAL A 47 18.28 -8.80 -6.58
C VAL A 47 18.77 -9.72 -7.68
N ALA A 48 17.89 -10.24 -8.54
CA ALA A 48 18.31 -11.07 -9.68
C ALA A 48 19.31 -10.32 -10.57
N THR A 49 19.02 -9.07 -10.95
CA THR A 49 19.95 -8.24 -11.74
C THR A 49 21.28 -8.03 -11.02
N ALA A 50 21.27 -7.72 -9.72
CA ALA A 50 22.50 -7.52 -8.97
C ALA A 50 23.34 -8.80 -8.86
N LEU A 51 22.70 -9.96 -8.67
CA LEU A 51 23.38 -11.25 -8.63
C LEU A 51 23.98 -11.60 -9.99
N ASP A 52 23.26 -11.39 -11.09
CA ASP A 52 23.75 -11.60 -12.46
C ASP A 52 25.00 -10.74 -12.74
N GLU A 53 24.98 -9.47 -12.35
CA GLU A 53 26.13 -8.56 -12.49
C GLU A 53 27.33 -9.01 -11.65
N LEU A 54 27.11 -9.38 -10.39
CA LEU A 54 28.17 -9.86 -9.51
C LEU A 54 28.77 -11.19 -9.99
N GLU A 55 27.96 -12.09 -10.52
CA GLU A 55 28.42 -13.35 -11.11
C GLU A 55 29.33 -13.11 -12.32
N ALA A 56 28.98 -12.14 -13.17
CA ALA A 56 29.81 -11.75 -14.31
C ALA A 56 31.19 -11.18 -13.93
N HIS A 57 31.37 -10.72 -12.69
CA HIS A 57 32.58 -10.06 -12.20
C HIS A 57 33.49 -10.93 -11.31
N GLY A 58 33.28 -12.24 -11.28
CA GLY A 58 34.15 -13.16 -10.52
C GLY A 58 33.42 -14.22 -9.71
N GLY A 59 32.11 -14.38 -9.92
CA GLY A 59 31.29 -15.36 -9.22
C GLY A 59 30.89 -14.92 -7.80
N LEU A 60 29.88 -15.60 -7.29
CA LEU A 60 29.37 -15.44 -5.92
C LEU A 60 29.30 -16.80 -5.25
N GLY A 61 29.72 -16.86 -3.98
CA GLY A 61 29.40 -17.97 -3.10
C GLY A 61 27.99 -17.84 -2.51
N ASP A 62 27.41 -18.96 -2.08
CA ASP A 62 26.04 -19.00 -1.54
C ASP A 62 25.84 -18.06 -0.36
N GLY A 63 26.83 -17.97 0.54
CA GLY A 63 26.77 -17.06 1.69
C GLY A 63 26.72 -15.57 1.29
N GLN A 64 27.30 -15.20 0.14
CA GLN A 64 27.23 -13.83 -0.39
C GLN A 64 25.88 -13.58 -1.05
N ARG A 65 25.34 -14.55 -1.81
CA ARG A 65 23.98 -14.47 -2.35
C ARG A 65 22.95 -14.27 -1.23
N ASP A 66 23.04 -15.07 -0.18
CA ASP A 66 22.18 -14.96 1.00
C ASP A 66 22.33 -13.62 1.72
N ALA A 67 23.54 -13.03 1.75
CA ALA A 67 23.75 -11.73 2.35
C ALA A 67 23.07 -10.61 1.55
N VAL A 68 23.11 -10.68 0.21
CA VAL A 68 22.41 -9.73 -0.68
C VAL A 68 20.90 -9.83 -0.50
N GLU A 69 20.35 -11.04 -0.46
CA GLU A 69 18.91 -11.27 -0.21
C GLU A 69 18.46 -10.71 1.14
N ARG A 70 19.21 -11.02 2.22
CA ARG A 70 18.92 -10.50 3.57
C ARG A 70 19.01 -8.98 3.64
N MET A 71 19.99 -8.38 2.97
CA MET A 71 20.11 -6.93 2.86
C MET A 71 18.89 -6.33 2.16
N ALA A 72 18.47 -6.93 1.04
CA ALA A 72 17.31 -6.48 0.29
C ALA A 72 16.02 -6.59 1.12
N ASP A 73 15.83 -7.68 1.87
CA ASP A 73 14.71 -7.85 2.79
C ASP A 73 14.70 -6.79 3.89
N ALA A 74 15.86 -6.49 4.49
CA ALA A 74 15.99 -5.46 5.51
C ALA A 74 15.64 -4.07 4.97
N ILE A 75 16.10 -3.74 3.76
CA ILE A 75 15.80 -2.46 3.09
C ILE A 75 14.30 -2.35 2.81
N VAL A 76 13.70 -3.37 2.18
CA VAL A 76 12.26 -3.39 1.87
C VAL A 76 11.44 -3.27 3.15
N GLY A 77 11.77 -4.06 4.18
CA GLY A 77 11.10 -4.00 5.47
C GLY A 77 11.13 -2.61 6.09
N ARG A 78 12.31 -1.96 6.10
CA ARG A 78 12.47 -0.61 6.64
C ARG A 78 11.71 0.45 5.85
N VAL A 79 11.74 0.37 4.52
CA VAL A 79 11.02 1.32 3.63
C VAL A 79 9.51 1.19 3.80
N LEU A 80 8.99 -0.03 3.95
CA LEU A 80 7.55 -0.28 4.06
C LEU A 80 6.98 -0.01 5.47
N ALA A 81 7.82 -0.01 6.51
CA ALA A 81 7.35 0.10 7.90
C ALA A 81 6.38 1.27 8.13
N ALA A 82 6.76 2.49 7.74
CA ALA A 82 5.93 3.68 7.94
C ALA A 82 4.66 3.67 7.05
N PRO A 83 4.73 3.44 5.72
CA PRO A 83 3.53 3.37 4.87
C PRO A 83 2.50 2.33 5.32
N LEU A 84 2.94 1.13 5.74
CA LEU A 84 2.02 0.08 6.19
C LEU A 84 1.32 0.47 7.51
N ALA A 85 2.04 1.10 8.43
CA ALA A 85 1.46 1.61 9.67
C ALA A 85 0.41 2.70 9.40
N THR A 86 0.71 3.65 8.50
CA THR A 86 -0.23 4.72 8.11
C THR A 86 -1.52 4.16 7.50
N VAL A 87 -1.40 3.20 6.58
CA VAL A 87 -2.57 2.58 5.92
C VAL A 87 -3.44 1.86 6.95
N ARG A 88 -2.85 1.08 7.86
CA ARG A 88 -3.57 0.33 8.89
C ARG A 88 -4.24 1.22 9.93
N GLY A 89 -3.60 2.32 10.33
CA GLY A 89 -4.10 3.21 11.38
C GLY A 89 -5.25 4.14 10.96
N THR A 90 -5.42 4.39 9.65
CA THR A 90 -6.39 5.39 9.15
C THR A 90 -7.48 4.78 8.29
N ALA A 91 -7.10 3.97 7.30
CA ALA A 91 -7.94 3.17 6.40
C ALA A 91 -9.27 3.79 5.91
N ASP A 92 -9.36 5.12 5.85
CA ASP A 92 -10.43 5.80 5.11
C ASP A 92 -10.24 5.57 3.60
N ARG A 93 -11.30 5.82 2.82
CA ARG A 93 -11.29 5.57 1.37
C ARG A 93 -10.21 6.40 0.64
N THR A 94 -9.94 7.61 1.10
CA THR A 94 -8.99 8.54 0.48
C THR A 94 -7.56 8.08 0.70
N THR A 95 -7.21 7.70 1.94
CA THR A 95 -5.89 7.20 2.30
C THR A 95 -5.58 5.89 1.59
N ALA A 96 -6.55 4.96 1.55
CA ALA A 96 -6.42 3.71 0.79
C ALA A 96 -6.18 3.95 -0.71
N ARG A 97 -6.91 4.90 -1.32
CA ARG A 97 -6.77 5.26 -2.74
C ARG A 97 -5.39 5.88 -3.03
N THR A 98 -4.95 6.80 -2.18
CA THR A 98 -3.64 7.47 -2.31
C THR A 98 -2.50 6.48 -2.16
N ALA A 99 -2.56 5.58 -1.17
CA ALA A 99 -1.55 4.56 -0.97
C ALA A 99 -1.47 3.61 -2.19
N ARG A 100 -2.59 3.12 -2.71
CA ARG A 100 -2.60 2.33 -3.96
C ARG A 100 -1.94 3.09 -5.11
N ARG A 101 -2.26 4.37 -5.24
CA ARG A 101 -1.73 5.22 -6.30
C ARG A 101 -0.21 5.45 -6.22
N LEU A 102 0.34 5.57 -5.02
CA LEU A 102 1.77 5.82 -4.83
C LEU A 102 2.61 4.55 -4.91
N PHE A 103 2.08 3.43 -4.44
CA PHE A 103 2.88 2.22 -4.19
C PHE A 103 2.52 1.03 -5.08
N VAL A 104 1.39 1.05 -5.79
CA VAL A 104 0.98 -0.05 -6.69
C VAL A 104 1.14 0.39 -8.15
N PRO A 105 1.80 -0.39 -9.02
CA PRO A 105 1.96 -0.08 -10.44
C PRO A 105 0.59 0.09 -11.12
N GLY A 106 0.49 1.07 -12.02
CA GLY A 106 -0.78 1.44 -12.65
C GLY A 106 -1.72 2.26 -11.75
N GLY A 107 -1.32 2.54 -10.51
CA GLY A 107 -1.96 3.55 -9.67
C GLY A 107 -1.69 4.95 -10.22
N THR A 108 -2.61 5.54 -10.98
CA THR A 108 -2.35 6.79 -11.69
C THR A 108 -2.08 7.95 -10.74
N THR A 109 -0.84 8.44 -10.71
CA THR A 109 -0.55 9.74 -10.14
C THR A 109 -1.10 10.83 -11.07
N GLU A 110 -2.31 11.34 -10.85
CA GLU A 110 -2.67 12.69 -11.31
C GLU A 110 -1.68 13.68 -10.67
N ARG A 111 -0.50 13.81 -11.24
CA ARG A 111 0.29 15.02 -11.15
C ARG A 111 -0.71 16.12 -11.47
N ARG A 112 -1.17 16.86 -10.45
CA ARG A 112 -2.03 18.04 -10.66
C ARG A 112 -1.38 18.79 -11.81
N ALA A 113 -2.18 19.08 -12.84
CA ALA A 113 -1.83 19.99 -13.90
C ALA A 113 -1.29 21.27 -13.25
N ARG A 114 0.04 21.35 -13.06
CA ARG A 114 0.70 22.62 -12.83
C ARG A 114 0.50 23.35 -14.14
N GLY A 115 -0.22 24.46 -14.05
CA GLY A 115 -0.72 25.22 -15.18
C GLY A 115 0.34 25.39 -16.26
N ARG A 116 0.02 24.90 -17.45
CA ARG A 116 0.48 25.56 -18.67
C ARG A 116 -0.25 26.90 -18.68
N VAL A 117 0.38 27.92 -18.11
CA VAL A 117 0.01 29.30 -18.43
C VAL A 117 0.43 29.47 -19.88
N GLU A 118 -0.55 29.60 -20.78
CA GLU A 118 -0.28 29.94 -22.17
C GLU A 118 0.47 31.28 -22.21
N PRO A 119 1.50 31.42 -23.06
CA PRO A 119 2.11 32.73 -23.28
C PRO A 119 1.06 33.66 -23.92
N PRO A 120 0.93 34.93 -23.49
CA PRO A 120 0.03 35.86 -24.14
C PRO A 120 0.46 36.02 -25.61
N GLY A 121 -0.53 35.88 -26.49
CA GLY A 121 -0.35 35.82 -27.94
C GLY A 121 0.49 36.96 -28.51
N GLY A 122 1.28 36.62 -29.52
CA GLY A 122 1.93 37.57 -30.41
C GLY A 122 0.87 38.42 -31.12
N GLY A 123 0.79 39.68 -30.71
CA GLY A 123 0.21 40.75 -31.51
C GLY A 123 1.21 41.19 -32.57
N ARG A 124 0.69 41.40 -33.77
CA ARG A 124 1.37 41.80 -35.01
C ARG A 124 2.15 43.11 -34.88
#